data_AF-A0A166JQR7-F1
#
_entry.id   AF-A0A166JQR7-F1
#
_cell.length_a   1.000
_cell.length_b   1.000
_cell.length_c   1.000
_cell.angle_alpha   90.00
_cell.angle_beta   90.00
_cell.angle_gamma   90.00
#
_symmetry.space_group_name_H-M   'P 1'
#
loop_
_entity.id
_entity.type
_entity.pdbx_description
1 polymer ?
#
loop_
_entity_poly.entity_id
_entity_poly.type
_entity_poly.pdbx_seq_one_letter_code
_entity_poly.pdbx_strand_id
1 'polypeptide(L)' 'EYEVESLVGHKYDKRTRKYRFLVRWKGYNPHFDSWVTERDLKNAPTILREY' A
#
# COMPACT_ATOMS: atom_id res chain seq x y z
N GLU A 1 -15.53 -2.47 -4.74
CA GLU A 1 -14.86 -1.58 -3.78
C GLU A 1 -14.03 -2.48 -2.87
N TYR A 2 -12.72 -2.24 -2.74
CA TYR A 2 -11.85 -3.08 -1.91
C TYR A 2 -11.42 -2.26 -0.70
N GLU A 3 -11.84 -2.69 0.50
CA GLU A 3 -11.40 -2.08 1.74
C GLU A 3 -9.94 -2.47 2.01
N VAL A 4 -9.12 -1.48 2.31
CA VAL A 4 -7.75 -1.69 2.76
C VAL A 4 -7.74 -1.61 4.28
N GLU A 5 -7.09 -2.57 4.92
CA GLU A 5 -7.06 -2.72 6.37
C GLU A 5 -6.02 -1.80 7.00
N SER A 6 -4.80 -1.83 6.47
CA SER A 6 -3.67 -1.09 7.04
C SER A 6 -2.48 -1.07 6.07
N LEU A 7 -1.66 -0.04 6.21
CA LEU A 7 -0.39 0.06 5.52
C LEU A 7 0.66 -0.65 6.38
N VAL A 8 1.11 -1.83 5.93
CA VAL A 8 1.99 -2.73 6.71
C VAL A 8 3.41 -2.17 6.80
N GLY A 9 3.82 -1.41 5.79
CA GLY A 9 5.09 -0.71 5.81
C GLY A 9 5.42 -0.07 4.49
N HIS A 10 6.48 0.72 4.46
CA HIS A 10 7.02 1.29 3.24
C HIS A 10 8.50 0.94 3.10
N LYS A 11 8.94 0.72 1.87
CA LYS A 11 10.36 0.58 1.53
C LYS A 11 10.74 1.62 0.50
N TYR A 12 11.91 2.20 0.69
CA TYR A 12 12.51 3.09 -0.30
C TYR A 12 13.51 2.31 -1.16
N ASP A 13 13.21 2.20 -2.45
CA ASP A 13 14.06 1.51 -3.40
C ASP A 13 15.10 2.51 -3.95
N LYS A 14 16.29 2.58 -3.33
CA LYS A 14 17.38 3.51 -3.72
C LYS A 14 17.78 3.39 -5.20
N ARG A 15 17.66 2.18 -5.77
CA ARG A 15 18.01 1.89 -7.17
C ARG A 15 17.04 2.53 -8.17
N THR A 16 15.75 2.57 -7.85
CA THR A 16 14.72 3.16 -8.71
C THR A 16 14.27 4.54 -8.23
N ARG A 17 14.76 4.99 -7.06
CA ARG A 17 14.37 6.20 -6.32
C ARG A 17 12.85 6.31 -6.14
N LYS A 18 12.18 5.16 -5.92
CA LYS A 18 10.72 5.09 -5.73
C LYS A 18 10.41 4.52 -4.36
N TYR A 19 9.40 5.07 -3.70
CA TYR A 19 8.81 4.46 -2.52
C TYR A 19 7.80 3.40 -2.95
N ARG A 20 7.85 2.25 -2.28
CA ARG A 20 6.84 1.21 -2.36
C ARG A 20 6.21 1.02 -0.99
N PHE A 21 4.91 0.84 -0.96
CA PHE A 21 4.10 0.68 0.23
C PHE A 21 3.49 -0.71 0.16
N LEU A 22 3.63 -1.47 1.23
CA LEU A 22 2.96 -2.76 1.38
C LEU A 22 1.57 -2.48 1.94
N VAL A 23 0.57 -2.78 1.13
CA VAL A 23 -0.84 -2.57 1.46
C VAL A 23 -1.45 -3.92 1.83
N ARG A 24 -2.11 -3.97 3.00
CA ARG A 24 -2.91 -5.12 3.41
C ARG A 24 -4.39 -4.85 3.17
N TRP A 25 -5.02 -5.73 2.40
CA TRP A 25 -6.42 -5.66 2.06
C TRP A 25 -7.29 -6.24 3.18
N LYS A 26 -8.32 -5.52 3.59
CA LYS A 26 -9.24 -5.94 4.66
C LYS A 26 -10.11 -7.08 4.18
N GLY A 27 -10.21 -8.13 5.00
CA GLY A 27 -10.97 -9.33 4.65
C GLY A 27 -10.29 -10.24 3.62
N TYR A 28 -9.09 -9.89 3.16
CA TYR A 28 -8.26 -10.75 2.32
C TYR A 28 -7.07 -11.26 3.14
N ASN A 29 -6.67 -12.50 2.90
CA ASN A 29 -5.50 -13.07 3.55
C ASN A 29 -4.26 -12.19 3.31
N PRO A 30 -3.29 -12.17 4.24
CA PRO A 30 -2.00 -11.48 4.06
C PRO A 30 -1.17 -12.00 2.87
N HIS A 31 -1.61 -13.08 2.24
CA HIS A 31 -1.05 -13.54 0.97
C HIS A 31 -1.38 -12.63 -0.21
N PHE A 32 -2.45 -11.83 -0.11
CA PHE A 32 -2.84 -10.83 -1.10
C PHE A 32 -2.18 -9.47 -0.86
N ASP A 33 -1.34 -9.34 0.17
CA ASP A 33 -0.60 -8.12 0.44
C ASP A 33 0.25 -7.77 -0.78
N SER A 34 0.05 -6.56 -1.31
CA SER A 34 0.70 -6.15 -2.55
C SER A 34 1.52 -4.89 -2.36
N TRP A 35 2.68 -4.86 -3.03
CA TRP A 35 3.58 -3.71 -3.02
C TRP A 35 3.13 -2.70 -4.07
N VAL A 36 2.46 -1.65 -3.63
CA VAL A 36 2.06 -0.53 -4.48
C VAL A 36 3.09 0.60 -4.42
N THR A 37 3.09 1.47 -5.42
CA THR A 37 3.93 2.68 -5.41
C THR A 37 3.11 3.88 -4.91
N GLU A 38 3.76 5.00 -4.59
CA GLU A 38 3.04 6.25 -4.22
C GLU A 38 1.99 6.66 -5.25
N ARG A 39 2.22 6.36 -6.54
CA ARG A 39 1.25 6.67 -7.60
C ARG A 39 -0.01 5.85 -7.51
N ASP A 40 0.11 4.56 -7.19
CA ASP A 40 -1.03 3.69 -6.94
C ASP A 40 -1.72 4.07 -5.63
N LEU A 41 -0.93 4.43 -4.61
CA LEU A 41 -1.46 4.85 -3.32
C LEU A 41 -2.28 6.14 -3.43
N LYS A 42 -1.89 7.09 -4.30
CA LYS A 42 -2.73 8.26 -4.64
C LYS A 42 -4.10 7.87 -5.20
N ASN A 43 -4.18 6.72 -5.87
CA ASN A 43 -5.44 6.19 -6.41
C ASN A 43 -6.27 5.48 -5.33
N ALA A 44 -5.69 5.25 -4.15
CA ALA A 44 -6.36 4.72 -2.97
C ALA A 44 -6.33 5.74 -1.81
N PRO A 45 -7.06 6.87 -1.95
CA PRO A 45 -7.03 7.99 -0.99
C PRO A 45 -7.55 7.61 0.41
N THR A 46 -8.29 6.51 0.53
CA THR A 46 -8.80 5.99 1.81
C THR A 46 -7.70 5.49 2.74
N ILE A 47 -6.59 4.94 2.19
CA ILE A 47 -5.49 4.37 2.99
C ILE A 47 -4.58 5.48 3.54
N LEU A 48 -4.34 6.51 2.73
CA LEU A 48 -3.49 7.64 3.08
C LEU A 48 -4.11 8.55 4.14
N ARG A 49 -5.42 8.49 4.34
CA ARG A 49 -6.14 9.36 5.26
C ARG A 49 -6.16 8.85 6.71
N GLU A 50 -5.95 7.55 6.90
CA GLU A 50 -5.90 6.89 8.20
C GLU A 50 -4.46 6.65 8.72
N TYR A 51 -3.44 6.99 7.92
CA TYR A 51 -2.01 6.96 8.32
C TYR A 51 -1.50 8.38 8.60
#